data_AF-A0A952RPS8-F1
#
_entry.id   AF-A0A952RPS8-F1
#
_cell.length_a   1.000
_cell.length_b   1.000
_cell.length_c   1.000
_cell.angle_alpha   90.00
_cell.angle_beta   90.00
_cell.angle_gamma   90.00
#
_symmetry.space_group_name_H-M   'P 1'
#
loop_
_entity.id
_entity.type
_entity.pdbx_description
1 polymer ?
#
loop_
_entity_poly.entity_id
_entity_poly.type
_entity_poly.pdbx_seq_one_letter_code
_entity_poly.pdbx_strand_id
1 'polypeptide(L)'
;MGTRTDPHALARAARLSLVPGVTMAEVTRRTGLSASTIRRARKGLALTRDDLLLAALTENGARGEGPLTDGRLAGLASWLDYVNHDGSTAASVRDDLTRLAEAGRLALEGARFRLLAPWP
;
A
#
# COMPACT_ATOMS: atom_id res chain seq x y z
N MET A 1 -5.41 -14.91 -29.37
CA MET A 1 -5.13 -13.47 -29.30
C MET A 1 -4.59 -13.17 -27.91
N GLY A 2 -3.28 -13.26 -27.70
CA GLY A 2 -2.67 -13.12 -26.37
C GLY A 2 -2.55 -11.65 -26.01
N THR A 3 -3.45 -11.13 -25.19
CA THR A 3 -3.31 -9.79 -24.61
C THR A 3 -2.04 -9.77 -23.76
N ARG A 4 -1.03 -9.03 -24.22
CA ARG A 4 0.21 -8.80 -23.49
C ARG A 4 -0.14 -8.14 -22.16
N THR A 5 0.00 -8.87 -21.06
CA THR A 5 -0.28 -8.37 -19.71
C THR A 5 0.56 -7.12 -19.46
N ASP A 6 -0.09 -6.00 -19.10
CA ASP A 6 0.59 -4.77 -18.72
C ASP A 6 1.60 -5.06 -17.58
N PRO A 7 2.92 -4.85 -17.80
CA PRO A 7 3.93 -5.08 -16.77
C PRO A 7 3.66 -4.30 -15.48
N HIS A 8 3.08 -3.09 -15.59
CA HIS A 8 2.74 -2.28 -14.42
C HIS A 8 1.59 -2.92 -13.65
N ALA A 9 0.50 -3.32 -14.33
CA ALA A 9 -0.61 -4.03 -13.69
C ALA A 9 -0.16 -5.32 -12.96
N LEU A 10 0.79 -6.06 -13.55
CA LEU A 10 1.34 -7.27 -12.93
C LEU A 10 2.15 -6.95 -11.66
N ALA A 11 2.98 -5.91 -11.70
CA ALA A 11 3.76 -5.47 -10.53
C ALA A 11 2.85 -4.99 -9.39
N ARG A 12 1.80 -4.21 -9.71
CA ARG A 12 0.79 -3.76 -8.74
C ARG A 12 0.08 -4.94 -8.07
N ALA A 13 -0.36 -5.91 -8.88
CA ALA A 13 -1.03 -7.12 -8.38
C ALA A 13 -0.11 -7.96 -7.48
N ALA A 14 1.16 -8.11 -7.87
CA ALA A 14 2.15 -8.83 -7.10
C ALA A 14 2.39 -8.17 -5.73
N ARG A 15 2.56 -6.84 -5.69
CA ARG A 15 2.68 -6.04 -4.46
C ARG A 15 1.46 -6.18 -3.57
N LEU A 16 0.26 -5.97 -4.13
CA LEU A 16 -0.99 -6.08 -3.38
C LEU A 16 -1.15 -7.48 -2.74
N SER A 17 -0.72 -8.54 -3.42
CA SER A 17 -0.80 -9.91 -2.89
C SER A 17 0.14 -10.20 -1.71
N LEU A 18 1.11 -9.33 -1.45
CA LEU A 18 2.03 -9.46 -0.31
C LEU A 18 1.51 -8.76 0.94
N VAL A 19 0.48 -7.93 0.83
CA VAL A 19 -0.06 -7.16 1.95
C VAL A 19 -0.78 -8.10 2.93
N PRO A 20 -0.45 -8.07 4.24
CA PRO A 20 -1.16 -8.85 5.24
C PRO A 20 -2.67 -8.56 5.25
N GLY A 21 -3.48 -9.62 5.29
CA GLY A 21 -4.94 -9.53 5.24
C GLY A 21 -5.53 -9.49 3.82
N VAL A 22 -4.72 -9.27 2.78
CA VAL A 22 -5.19 -9.34 1.38
C VAL A 22 -5.12 -10.77 0.86
N THR A 23 -6.25 -11.28 0.38
CA THR A 23 -6.33 -12.66 -0.14
C THR A 23 -5.99 -12.72 -1.63
N MET A 24 -5.45 -13.86 -2.08
CA MET A 24 -5.21 -14.07 -3.53
C MET A 24 -6.51 -13.93 -4.34
N ALA A 25 -7.64 -14.41 -3.82
CA ALA A 25 -8.95 -14.29 -4.47
C ALA A 25 -9.37 -12.83 -4.65
N GLU A 26 -9.10 -11.98 -3.66
CA GLU A 26 -9.33 -10.55 -3.76
C GLU A 26 -8.45 -9.91 -4.85
N VAL A 27 -7.15 -10.23 -4.90
CA VAL A 27 -6.24 -9.68 -5.91
C VAL A 27 -6.67 -10.09 -7.32
N THR A 28 -7.00 -11.38 -7.53
CA THR A 28 -7.45 -11.87 -8.83
C THR A 28 -8.74 -11.18 -9.25
N ARG A 29 -9.68 -10.95 -8.31
CA ARG A 29 -10.93 -10.24 -8.59
C ARG A 29 -10.70 -8.77 -8.96
N ARG A 30 -9.80 -8.08 -8.26
CA ARG A 30 -9.49 -6.65 -8.51
C ARG A 30 -8.73 -6.43 -9.83
N THR A 31 -7.91 -7.39 -10.26
CA THR A 31 -6.95 -7.19 -11.36
C THR A 31 -7.28 -7.98 -12.62
N GLY A 32 -8.16 -8.99 -12.54
CA GLY A 32 -8.44 -9.91 -13.64
C GLY A 32 -7.29 -10.87 -13.97
N LEU A 33 -6.18 -10.82 -13.23
CA LEU A 33 -5.02 -11.68 -13.43
C LEU A 33 -5.22 -13.04 -12.75
N SER A 34 -4.65 -14.08 -13.34
CA SER A 34 -4.70 -15.42 -12.74
C SER A 34 -3.80 -15.51 -11.49
N ALA A 35 -4.21 -16.34 -10.52
CA ALA A 35 -3.42 -16.57 -9.31
C ALA A 35 -2.01 -17.10 -9.61
N SER A 36 -1.86 -17.93 -10.65
CA SER A 36 -0.54 -18.46 -11.06
C SER A 36 0.36 -17.37 -11.62
N THR A 37 -0.19 -16.46 -12.42
CA THR A 37 0.51 -15.27 -12.95
C THR A 37 1.03 -14.39 -11.80
N ILE A 38 0.16 -14.08 -10.82
CA ILE A 38 0.53 -13.26 -9.65
C ILE A 38 1.58 -13.95 -8.79
N ARG A 39 1.44 -15.26 -8.52
CA ARG A 39 2.42 -16.04 -7.74
C ARG A 39 3.81 -16.05 -8.38
N ARG A 40 3.88 -16.13 -9.71
CA ARG A 40 5.16 -16.04 -10.43
C ARG A 40 5.76 -14.64 -10.30
N ALA A 41 4.95 -13.60 -10.45
CA ALA A 41 5.41 -12.21 -10.40
C ALA A 41 5.86 -11.74 -9.01
N ARG A 42 5.27 -12.26 -7.93
CA ARG A 42 5.68 -11.90 -6.56
C ARG A 42 6.97 -12.58 -6.09
N LYS A 43 7.54 -13.52 -6.86
CA LYS A 43 8.73 -14.24 -6.45
C LYS A 43 9.91 -13.28 -6.35
N GLY A 44 10.52 -13.18 -5.17
CA GLY A 44 11.64 -12.27 -4.91
C GLY A 44 11.23 -10.83 -4.61
N LEU A 45 9.93 -10.52 -4.53
CA LEU A 45 9.44 -9.24 -4.04
C LEU A 45 9.23 -9.30 -2.51
N ALA A 46 9.65 -8.25 -1.83
CA ALA A 46 9.34 -8.00 -0.42
C ALA A 46 8.69 -6.62 -0.30
N LEU A 47 7.72 -6.49 0.62
CA LEU A 47 7.17 -5.19 0.95
C LEU A 47 8.13 -4.47 1.88
N THR A 48 8.35 -3.19 1.59
CA THR A 48 9.00 -2.28 2.52
C THR A 48 7.99 -1.80 3.57
N ARG A 49 8.50 -1.22 4.66
CA ARG A 49 7.66 -0.50 5.64
C ARG A 49 6.82 0.59 4.96
N ASP A 50 7.38 1.30 3.98
CA ASP A 50 6.66 2.32 3.21
C ASP A 50 5.51 1.73 2.40
N ASP A 51 5.72 0.57 1.79
CA ASP A 51 4.65 -0.12 1.07
C ASP A 51 3.51 -0.51 2.02
N LEU A 52 3.83 -0.95 3.24
CA LEU A 52 2.85 -1.30 4.26
C LEU A 52 2.10 -0.05 4.75
N LEU A 53 2.81 1.06 5.00
CA LEU A 53 2.18 2.32 5.39
C LEU A 53 1.24 2.83 4.28
N LEU A 54 1.68 2.81 3.03
CA LEU A 54 0.84 3.18 1.89
C LEU A 54 -0.35 2.24 1.73
N ALA A 55 -0.18 0.94 1.96
CA ALA A 55 -1.29 -0.02 1.97
C ALA A 55 -2.34 0.35 3.01
N ALA A 56 -1.92 0.59 4.25
CA ALA A 56 -2.82 0.95 5.34
C ALA A 56 -3.47 2.32 5.12
N LEU A 57 -2.70 3.31 4.65
CA LEU A 57 -3.17 4.67 4.38
C LEU A 57 -4.29 4.68 3.33
N THR A 58 -4.16 3.84 2.30
CA THR A 58 -5.01 3.84 1.11
C THR A 58 -6.10 2.78 1.12
N GLU A 59 -6.25 2.02 2.22
CA GLU A 59 -7.15 0.85 2.29
C GLU A 59 -6.86 -0.14 1.14
N ASN A 60 -5.60 -0.53 1.03
CA ASN A 60 -5.10 -1.41 -0.02
C ASN A 60 -5.35 -0.84 -1.44
N GLY A 61 -5.15 0.47 -1.62
CA GLY A 61 -5.32 1.17 -2.89
C GLY A 61 -6.77 1.54 -3.25
N ALA A 62 -7.73 1.34 -2.34
CA ALA A 62 -9.12 1.74 -2.58
C ALA A 62 -9.34 3.26 -2.47
N ARG A 63 -8.43 3.98 -1.79
CA ARG A 63 -8.50 5.43 -1.59
C ARG A 63 -7.20 6.11 -2.00
N GLY A 64 -7.33 7.15 -2.83
CA GLY A 64 -6.21 8.01 -3.24
C GLY A 64 -6.01 9.24 -2.36
N GLU A 65 -6.95 9.55 -1.48
CA GLU A 65 -6.92 10.72 -0.61
C GLU A 65 -7.75 10.51 0.65
N GLY A 66 -7.56 11.38 1.64
CA GLY A 66 -8.38 11.37 2.84
C GLY A 66 -7.84 12.22 3.98
N PRO A 67 -8.59 12.32 5.09
CA PRO A 67 -8.14 13.04 6.28
C PRO A 67 -7.07 12.25 7.04
N LEU A 68 -6.16 12.97 7.69
CA LEU A 68 -5.11 12.50 8.62
C LEU A 68 -5.43 12.98 10.04
N THR A 69 -6.53 12.50 10.60
CA THR A 69 -6.86 12.77 12.01
C THR A 69 -5.93 12.00 12.94
N ASP A 70 -5.78 12.45 14.19
CA ASP A 70 -4.94 11.74 15.17
C ASP A 70 -5.39 10.29 15.39
N GLY A 71 -6.71 10.04 15.38
CA GLY A 71 -7.26 8.68 15.43
C GLY A 71 -6.87 7.82 14.22
N ARG A 72 -6.75 8.41 13.02
CA ARG A 72 -6.25 7.69 11.85
C ARG A 72 -4.77 7.36 11.99
N LEU A 73 -3.95 8.31 12.45
CA LEU A 73 -2.52 8.09 12.65
C LEU A 73 -2.26 6.99 13.70
N ALA A 74 -3.02 6.97 14.79
CA ALA A 74 -2.97 5.91 15.78
C ALA A 74 -3.38 4.55 15.20
N GLY A 75 -4.43 4.50 14.38
CA GLY A 75 -4.84 3.28 13.69
C GLY A 75 -3.78 2.74 12.72
N LEU A 76 -3.14 3.62 11.95
CA LEU A 76 -2.02 3.26 11.07
C LEU A 76 -0.85 2.70 11.86
N ALA A 77 -0.48 3.38 12.95
CA ALA A 77 0.62 2.95 13.82
C ALA A 77 0.34 1.57 14.44
N SER A 78 -0.86 1.34 14.97
CA SER A 78 -1.26 0.06 15.55
C SER A 78 -1.24 -1.08 14.53
N TRP A 79 -1.70 -0.84 13.30
CA TRP A 79 -1.65 -1.86 12.25
C TRP A 79 -0.21 -2.15 11.80
N LEU A 80 0.64 -1.13 11.66
CA LEU A 80 2.05 -1.31 11.32
C LEU A 80 2.80 -2.10 12.39
N ASP A 81 2.58 -1.77 13.67
CA ASP A 81 3.17 -2.50 14.79
C ASP A 81 2.66 -3.95 14.86
N TYR A 82 1.37 -4.18 14.60
CA TYR A 82 0.83 -5.54 14.52
C TYR A 82 1.51 -6.38 13.42
N VAL A 83 1.82 -5.76 12.26
CA VAL A 83 2.41 -6.46 11.11
C VAL A 83 3.93 -6.64 11.26
N ASN A 84 4.64 -5.61 11.70
CA ASN A 84 6.12 -5.59 11.71
C ASN A 84 6.73 -5.78 13.11
N HIS A 85 5.95 -5.68 14.17
CA HIS A 85 6.41 -5.71 15.57
C HIS A 85 7.54 -4.70 15.85
N ASP A 86 7.37 -3.47 15.38
CA ASP A 86 8.42 -2.45 15.35
C ASP A 86 8.20 -1.25 16.29
N GLY A 87 7.16 -1.28 17.12
CA GLY A 87 6.86 -0.22 18.08
C GLY A 87 6.36 1.08 17.42
N SER A 88 5.69 0.98 16.27
CA SER A 88 5.16 2.13 15.54
C SER A 88 4.25 3.01 16.41
N THR A 89 4.45 4.33 16.33
CA THR A 89 3.66 5.34 17.04
C THR A 89 3.01 6.30 16.04
N ALA A 90 1.99 7.04 16.48
CA ALA A 90 1.37 8.06 15.64
C ALA A 90 2.36 9.15 15.20
N ALA A 91 3.35 9.47 16.04
CA ALA A 91 4.43 10.40 15.72
C ALA A 91 5.34 9.84 14.63
N SER A 92 5.83 8.60 14.77
CA SER A 92 6.69 8.00 13.74
C SER A 92 5.98 7.81 12.41
N VAL A 93 4.67 7.52 12.42
CA VAL A 93 3.86 7.51 11.19
C VAL A 93 3.77 8.89 10.54
N ARG A 94 3.65 9.97 11.34
CA ARG A 94 3.65 11.34 10.80
C ARG A 94 4.99 11.68 10.15
N ASP A 95 6.10 11.26 10.76
CA ASP A 95 7.44 11.43 10.18
C ASP A 95 7.58 10.64 8.87
N ASP A 96 7.12 9.39 8.85
CA ASP A 96 7.10 8.55 7.65
C ASP A 96 6.27 9.17 6.52
N LEU A 97 5.09 9.71 6.83
CA LEU A 97 4.24 10.41 5.85
C LEU A 97 4.90 11.67 5.30
N THR A 98 5.63 12.41 6.15
CA THR A 98 6.37 13.60 5.75
C THR A 98 7.49 13.23 4.79
N ARG A 99 8.28 12.20 5.12
CA ARG A 99 9.31 11.65 4.24
C ARG A 99 8.75 11.16 2.90
N LEU A 100 7.59 10.50 2.90
CA LEU A 100 6.91 10.07 1.67
C LEU A 100 6.44 11.27 0.83
N ALA A 101 6.04 12.36 1.48
CA ALA A 101 5.68 13.60 0.79
C ALA A 101 6.91 14.24 0.12
N GLU A 102 8.02 14.34 0.83
CA GLU A 102 9.30 14.83 0.31
C GLU A 102 9.82 13.97 -0.85
N ALA A 103 9.59 12.66 -0.79
CA ALA A 103 9.90 11.73 -1.88
C ALA A 103 8.92 11.80 -3.07
N GLY A 104 7.94 12.71 -3.05
CA GLY A 104 6.97 12.90 -4.13
C GLY A 104 5.99 11.73 -4.30
N ARG A 105 5.76 10.92 -3.26
CA ARG A 105 4.78 9.82 -3.29
C ARG A 105 3.36 10.30 -3.01
N LEU A 106 3.24 11.31 -2.15
CA LEU A 106 1.98 11.91 -1.73
C LEU A 106 2.15 13.42 -1.52
N ALA A 107 1.04 14.14 -1.46
CA ALA A 107 0.96 15.50 -0.99
C ALA A 107 0.29 15.52 0.38
N LEU A 108 0.80 16.36 1.28
CA LEU A 108 0.19 16.67 2.57
C LEU A 108 -0.35 18.10 2.51
N GLU A 109 -1.66 18.23 2.69
CA GLU A 109 -2.39 19.51 2.61
C GLU A 109 -3.13 19.71 3.95
N GLY A 110 -2.43 20.31 4.92
CA GLY A 110 -2.92 20.40 6.30
C GLY A 110 -3.13 19.01 6.91
N ALA A 111 -4.34 18.73 7.39
CA ALA A 111 -4.72 17.43 7.95
C ALA A 111 -5.25 16.44 6.90
N ARG A 112 -4.75 16.49 5.66
CA ARG A 112 -5.17 15.61 4.56
C ARG A 112 -3.98 15.10 3.77
N PHE A 113 -4.14 13.92 3.19
CA PHE A 113 -3.21 13.37 2.22
C PHE A 113 -3.88 13.21 0.85
N ARG A 114 -3.07 13.22 -0.20
CA ARG A 114 -3.43 12.80 -1.56
C ARG A 114 -2.24 12.09 -2.20
N LEU A 115 -2.45 10.93 -2.81
CA LEU A 115 -1.41 10.24 -3.56
C LEU A 115 -1.08 11.00 -4.84
N LEU A 116 0.21 11.07 -5.18
CA LEU A 116 0.67 11.65 -6.45
C LEU A 116 0.76 10.61 -7.57
N ALA A 117 0.75 9.33 -7.20
CA ALA A 117 0.62 8.21 -8.12
C ALA A 117 -0.27 7.12 -7.51
N PRO A 118 -1.03 6.36 -8.31
CA PRO A 118 -1.80 5.23 -7.81
C PRO A 118 -0.91 4.23 -7.06
N TRP A 119 -1.42 3.73 -5.94
CA TRP A 119 -0.86 2.60 -5.21
C TRP A 119 -1.96 1.53 -5.07
N PRO A 120 -1.65 0.22 -5.13
CA PRO A 120 -0.34 -0.38 -5.38
C PRO A 120 0.20 -0.11 -6.77
#